data_AF-A0A842ZME3-F1
#
_entry.id   AF-A0A842ZME3-F1
#
_cell.length_a   1.000
_cell.length_b   1.000
_cell.length_c   1.000
_cell.angle_alpha   90.00
_cell.angle_beta   90.00
_cell.angle_gamma   90.00
#
_symmetry.space_group_name_H-M   'P 1'
#
loop_
_entity.id
_entity.type
_entity.pdbx_description
1 polymer ?
#
loop_
_entity_poly.entity_id
_entity_poly.type
_entity_poly.pdbx_seq_one_letter_code
_entity_poly.pdbx_strand_id
1 'polypeptide(L)'
;MQDQIEMLNKHIDFLKSLDIEEFYNKDEDDVRRYAHNTIQEFIQLGTHATNELIELLHTEFTWSCFFALTIFRETKDPQAVPAIISFLKKESDDSMANEEAMFALQDIGDPSIIPLIEDLEEAFDNKKYNSYLIGALTGIIGPAPYDFMVKITKDFISKPWRYKGWFHIEDFTYNFVKQGRQDAIPLLKQVLDVKVITGTEKRELEDTIRALEDPVSYEKKIQETAKELSEATRKVDL
;
A
#
# COMPACT_ATOMS: atom_id res chain seq x y z
N MET A 1 -33.52 11.93 -6.62
CA MET A 1 -33.02 11.81 -5.24
C MET A 1 -33.51 10.52 -4.59
N GLN A 2 -34.82 10.29 -4.44
CA GLN A 2 -35.37 9.01 -3.92
C GLN A 2 -34.87 7.79 -4.73
N ASP A 3 -35.00 7.84 -6.06
CA ASP A 3 -34.60 6.73 -6.95
C ASP A 3 -33.09 6.44 -6.94
N GLN A 4 -32.26 7.47 -6.73
CA GLN A 4 -30.81 7.31 -6.63
C GLN A 4 -30.39 6.67 -5.32
N ILE A 5 -31.04 7.04 -4.20
CA ILE A 5 -30.80 6.42 -2.89
C ILE A 5 -31.23 4.95 -2.91
N GLU A 6 -32.37 4.64 -3.50
CA GLU A 6 -32.85 3.26 -3.65
C GLU A 6 -31.89 2.41 -4.49
N MET A 7 -31.39 2.97 -5.60
CA MET A 7 -30.37 2.32 -6.43
C MET A 7 -29.07 2.08 -5.67
N LEU A 8 -28.57 3.08 -4.93
CA LEU A 8 -27.34 2.99 -4.15
C LEU A 8 -27.44 1.89 -3.09
N ASN A 9 -28.55 1.85 -2.35
CA ASN A 9 -28.81 0.80 -1.36
C ASN A 9 -28.82 -0.59 -2.01
N LYS A 10 -29.46 -0.73 -3.17
CA LYS A 10 -29.47 -2.00 -3.91
C LYS A 10 -28.05 -2.45 -4.29
N HIS A 11 -27.17 -1.53 -4.67
CA HIS A 11 -25.79 -1.85 -5.03
C HIS A 11 -24.95 -2.24 -3.81
N ILE A 12 -25.15 -1.55 -2.68
CA ILE A 12 -24.54 -1.91 -1.40
C ILE A 12 -24.99 -3.30 -0.95
N ASP A 13 -26.30 -3.58 -1.01
CA ASP A 13 -26.86 -4.88 -0.66
C ASP A 13 -26.33 -5.99 -1.59
N PHE A 14 -26.15 -5.69 -2.88
CA PHE A 14 -25.50 -6.61 -3.80
C PHE A 14 -24.07 -6.93 -3.38
N LEU A 15 -23.24 -5.92 -3.06
CA LEU A 15 -21.86 -6.17 -2.62
C LEU A 15 -21.84 -7.02 -1.34
N LYS A 16 -22.70 -6.72 -0.36
CA LYS A 16 -22.84 -7.52 0.86
C LYS A 16 -23.31 -8.95 0.59
N SER A 17 -24.09 -9.17 -0.46
CA SER A 17 -24.54 -10.53 -0.83
C SER A 17 -23.40 -11.45 -1.28
N LEU A 18 -22.22 -10.89 -1.59
CA LEU A 18 -21.01 -11.63 -1.92
C LEU A 18 -20.29 -12.17 -0.68
N ASP A 19 -20.66 -11.71 0.52
CA ASP A 19 -19.96 -12.04 1.77
C ASP A 19 -20.45 -13.38 2.35
N ILE A 20 -20.44 -14.43 1.51
CA ILE A 20 -20.90 -15.78 1.83
C ILE A 20 -19.89 -16.84 1.38
N GLU A 21 -19.96 -18.01 2.02
CA GLU A 21 -19.04 -19.15 1.79
C GLU A 21 -18.92 -19.55 0.32
N GLU A 22 -20.00 -19.44 -0.47
CA GLU A 22 -19.98 -19.73 -1.89
C GLU A 22 -18.94 -18.88 -2.66
N PHE A 23 -18.86 -17.59 -2.36
CA PHE A 23 -17.93 -16.67 -3.03
C PHE A 23 -16.54 -16.71 -2.42
N TYR A 24 -16.39 -17.03 -1.12
CA TYR A 24 -15.07 -17.19 -0.51
C TYR A 24 -14.29 -18.40 -1.04
N ASN A 25 -14.97 -19.37 -1.63
CA ASN A 25 -14.36 -20.52 -2.29
C ASN A 25 -14.03 -20.28 -3.78
N LYS A 26 -14.25 -19.07 -4.30
CA LYS A 26 -13.97 -18.70 -5.69
C LYS A 26 -12.69 -17.86 -5.77
N ASP A 27 -12.03 -17.94 -6.91
CA ASP A 27 -10.89 -17.08 -7.21
C ASP A 27 -11.35 -15.62 -7.34
N GLU A 28 -10.48 -14.68 -6.95
CA GLU A 28 -10.75 -13.24 -6.99
C GLU A 28 -11.26 -12.78 -8.36
N ASP A 29 -10.65 -13.26 -9.43
CA ASP A 29 -11.02 -12.93 -10.81
C ASP A 29 -12.48 -13.29 -11.13
N ASP A 30 -12.98 -14.41 -10.60
CA ASP A 30 -14.35 -14.84 -10.84
C ASP A 30 -15.34 -13.97 -10.07
N VAL A 31 -15.04 -13.66 -8.81
CA VAL A 31 -15.88 -12.77 -7.99
C VAL A 31 -15.88 -11.35 -8.57
N ARG A 32 -14.72 -10.86 -9.02
CA ARG A 32 -14.58 -9.55 -9.66
C ARG A 32 -15.38 -9.48 -10.97
N ARG A 33 -15.37 -10.52 -11.80
CA ARG A 33 -16.21 -10.60 -13.01
C ARG A 33 -17.70 -10.58 -12.66
N TYR A 34 -18.08 -11.31 -11.62
CA TYR A 34 -19.47 -11.34 -11.16
C TYR A 34 -19.95 -9.98 -10.64
N ALA A 35 -19.10 -9.26 -9.91
CA ALA A 35 -19.39 -7.94 -9.35
C ALA A 35 -19.17 -6.77 -10.33
N HIS A 36 -18.65 -7.04 -11.53
CA HIS A 36 -18.12 -6.01 -12.44
C HIS A 36 -19.10 -4.85 -12.70
N ASN A 37 -20.34 -5.16 -13.06
CA ASN A 37 -21.32 -4.12 -13.40
C ASN A 37 -21.59 -3.19 -12.21
N THR A 38 -21.81 -3.76 -11.03
CA THR A 38 -22.06 -2.99 -9.80
C THR A 38 -20.86 -2.11 -9.45
N ILE A 39 -19.64 -2.63 -9.57
CA ILE A 39 -18.40 -1.86 -9.35
C ILE A 39 -18.32 -0.69 -10.34
N GLN A 40 -18.58 -0.92 -11.63
CA GLN A 40 -18.54 0.14 -12.64
C GLN A 40 -19.61 1.22 -12.41
N GLU A 41 -20.80 0.84 -11.94
CA GLU A 41 -21.85 1.78 -11.58
C GLU A 41 -21.45 2.65 -10.39
N PHE A 42 -20.83 2.07 -9.35
CA PHE A 42 -20.26 2.86 -8.25
C PHE A 42 -19.17 3.84 -8.72
N ILE A 43 -18.26 3.39 -9.58
CA ILE A 43 -17.22 4.26 -10.15
C ILE A 43 -17.85 5.44 -10.92
N GLN A 44 -18.93 5.20 -11.67
CA GLN A 44 -19.66 6.25 -12.39
C GLN A 44 -20.38 7.23 -11.48
N LEU A 45 -20.88 6.79 -10.32
CA LEU A 45 -21.41 7.69 -9.29
C LEU A 45 -20.33 8.58 -8.68
N GLY A 46 -19.08 8.12 -8.69
CA GLY A 46 -17.94 8.82 -8.14
C GLY A 46 -18.12 9.07 -6.64
N THR A 47 -17.84 10.31 -6.21
CA THR A 47 -17.86 10.72 -4.80
C THR A 47 -19.24 10.65 -4.12
N HIS A 48 -20.32 10.45 -4.88
CA HIS A 48 -21.69 10.41 -4.33
C HIS A 48 -21.98 9.14 -3.52
N ALA A 49 -21.16 8.10 -3.66
CA ALA A 49 -21.34 6.82 -2.97
C ALA A 49 -20.35 6.62 -1.80
N THR A 50 -19.49 7.60 -1.53
CA THR A 50 -18.34 7.43 -0.63
C THR A 50 -18.76 7.07 0.79
N ASN A 51 -19.77 7.74 1.34
CA ASN A 51 -20.23 7.49 2.70
C ASN A 51 -20.82 6.09 2.86
N GLU A 52 -21.62 5.65 1.89
CA GLU A 52 -22.27 4.34 1.90
C GLU A 52 -21.26 3.21 1.73
N LEU A 53 -20.20 3.42 0.94
CA LEU A 53 -19.11 2.46 0.78
C LEU A 53 -18.21 2.38 2.03
N ILE A 54 -18.06 3.48 2.80
CA ILE A 54 -17.26 3.48 4.04
C ILE A 54 -17.81 2.46 5.05
N GLU A 55 -19.14 2.28 5.09
CA GLU A 55 -19.79 1.31 5.97
C GLU A 55 -19.34 -0.14 5.70
N LEU A 56 -18.89 -0.45 4.48
CA LEU A 56 -18.40 -1.78 4.12
C LEU A 56 -17.01 -2.09 4.71
N LEU A 57 -16.24 -1.07 5.12
CA LEU A 57 -14.93 -1.25 5.73
C LEU A 57 -14.98 -1.76 7.17
N HIS A 58 -16.17 -1.88 7.77
CA HIS A 58 -16.33 -2.36 9.14
C HIS A 58 -16.08 -3.87 9.29
N THR A 59 -16.33 -4.66 8.25
CA THR A 59 -16.16 -6.11 8.28
C THR A 59 -14.95 -6.49 7.43
N GLU A 60 -13.83 -6.76 8.09
CA GLU A 60 -12.59 -7.11 7.42
C GLU A 60 -12.70 -8.49 6.73
N PHE A 61 -11.84 -8.73 5.74
CA PHE A 61 -11.74 -10.00 5.01
C PHE A 61 -12.99 -10.41 4.22
N THR A 62 -13.86 -9.45 3.86
CA THR A 62 -15.03 -9.69 3.03
C THR A 62 -14.85 -9.19 1.59
N TRP A 63 -15.64 -9.75 0.66
CA TRP A 63 -15.64 -9.30 -0.73
C TRP A 63 -16.18 -7.87 -0.86
N SER A 64 -17.21 -7.53 -0.10
CA SER A 64 -17.78 -6.18 -0.09
C SER A 64 -16.76 -5.13 0.38
N CYS A 65 -15.96 -5.43 1.41
CA CYS A 65 -14.88 -4.57 1.89
C CYS A 65 -13.81 -4.39 0.81
N PHE A 66 -13.36 -5.48 0.20
CA PHE A 66 -12.36 -5.44 -0.85
C PHE A 66 -12.81 -4.58 -2.05
N PHE A 67 -14.04 -4.79 -2.54
CA PHE A 67 -14.55 -3.99 -3.66
C PHE A 67 -14.81 -2.53 -3.30
N ALA A 68 -15.19 -2.21 -2.05
CA ALA A 68 -15.27 -0.83 -1.60
C ALA A 68 -13.90 -0.12 -1.72
N LEU A 69 -12.82 -0.78 -1.30
CA LEU A 69 -11.46 -0.27 -1.43
C LEU A 69 -11.03 -0.09 -2.90
N THR A 70 -11.35 -1.06 -3.78
CA THR A 70 -11.15 -0.91 -5.23
C THR A 70 -11.89 0.31 -5.78
N ILE A 71 -13.14 0.51 -5.38
CA ILE A 71 -13.93 1.66 -5.84
C ILE A 71 -13.30 2.97 -5.34
N PHE A 72 -12.83 3.04 -4.09
CA PHE A 72 -12.14 4.23 -3.57
C PHE A 72 -10.85 4.53 -4.34
N ARG A 73 -10.08 3.49 -4.70
CA ARG A 73 -8.88 3.63 -5.52
C ARG A 73 -9.15 4.18 -6.91
N GLU A 74 -10.22 3.71 -7.56
CA GLU A 74 -10.60 4.17 -8.90
C GLU A 74 -11.21 5.58 -8.90
N THR A 75 -12.05 5.88 -7.91
CA THR A 75 -12.72 7.19 -7.76
C THR A 75 -11.80 8.27 -7.22
N LYS A 76 -10.77 7.87 -6.46
CA LYS A 76 -9.77 8.76 -5.85
C LYS A 76 -10.39 9.85 -4.98
N ASP A 77 -11.53 9.56 -4.34
CA ASP A 77 -12.22 10.54 -3.49
C ASP A 77 -11.44 10.78 -2.19
N PRO A 78 -10.94 12.01 -1.95
CA PRO A 78 -10.23 12.34 -0.71
C PRO A 78 -11.07 12.13 0.55
N GLN A 79 -12.41 12.14 0.46
CA GLN A 79 -13.28 11.91 1.62
C GLN A 79 -13.13 10.50 2.20
N ALA A 80 -12.65 9.52 1.43
CA ALA A 80 -12.42 8.17 1.90
C ALA A 80 -11.15 8.03 2.75
N VAL A 81 -10.20 8.97 2.66
CA VAL A 81 -8.86 8.87 3.29
C VAL A 81 -8.92 8.52 4.78
N PRO A 82 -9.69 9.22 5.64
CA PRO A 82 -9.72 8.91 7.07
C PRO A 82 -10.25 7.50 7.35
N ALA A 83 -11.23 7.04 6.57
CA ALA A 83 -11.81 5.71 6.75
C ALA A 83 -10.84 4.61 6.30
N ILE A 84 -10.11 4.80 5.19
CA ILE A 84 -9.09 3.86 4.71
C ILE A 84 -7.92 3.77 5.69
N ILE A 85 -7.46 4.89 6.25
CA ILE A 85 -6.42 4.88 7.29
C ILE A 85 -6.94 4.16 8.54
N SER A 86 -8.17 4.45 8.98
CA SER A 86 -8.77 3.76 10.12
C SER A 86 -8.93 2.26 9.88
N PHE A 87 -9.20 1.84 8.65
CA PHE A 87 -9.22 0.44 8.25
C PHE A 87 -7.84 -0.20 8.43
N LEU A 88 -6.78 0.39 7.85
CA LEU A 88 -5.41 -0.13 7.97
C LEU A 88 -4.86 -0.17 9.39
N LYS A 89 -5.37 0.68 10.30
CA LYS A 89 -4.96 0.72 11.71
C LYS A 89 -5.51 -0.43 12.54
N LYS A 90 -6.49 -1.18 12.04
CA LYS A 90 -6.97 -2.39 12.70
C LYS A 90 -5.85 -3.41 12.66
N GLU A 91 -5.56 -4.05 13.79
CA GLU A 91 -4.49 -5.05 13.90
C GLU A 91 -4.95 -6.35 13.24
N SER A 92 -5.05 -6.35 11.90
CA SER A 92 -5.45 -7.49 11.09
C SER A 92 -4.26 -8.07 10.32
N ASP A 93 -4.34 -9.38 10.07
CA ASP A 93 -3.31 -10.13 9.32
C ASP A 93 -3.10 -9.55 7.91
N ASP A 94 -1.95 -9.88 7.32
CA ASP A 94 -1.64 -9.56 5.92
C ASP A 94 -2.77 -10.03 5.00
N SER A 95 -3.41 -9.09 4.31
CA SER A 95 -4.62 -9.35 3.53
C SER A 95 -4.64 -8.57 2.22
N MET A 96 -5.27 -9.15 1.21
CA MET A 96 -5.53 -8.50 -0.07
C MET A 96 -6.26 -7.14 0.08
N ALA A 97 -7.12 -7.02 1.10
CA ALA A 97 -7.79 -5.77 1.40
C ALA A 97 -6.82 -4.71 1.97
N ASN A 98 -5.83 -5.09 2.78
CA ASN A 98 -4.81 -4.16 3.26
C ASN A 98 -3.91 -3.64 2.12
N GLU A 99 -3.54 -4.50 1.17
CA GLU A 99 -2.83 -4.08 -0.04
C GLU A 99 -3.65 -3.10 -0.87
N GLU A 100 -4.94 -3.40 -1.12
CA GLU A 100 -5.81 -2.54 -1.91
C GLU A 100 -6.07 -1.19 -1.21
N ALA A 101 -6.22 -1.18 0.12
CA ALA A 101 -6.32 0.05 0.92
C ALA A 101 -5.05 0.90 0.83
N MET A 102 -3.87 0.27 0.92
CA MET A 102 -2.59 0.95 0.73
C MET A 102 -2.50 1.58 -0.66
N PHE A 103 -2.86 0.84 -1.71
CA PHE A 103 -2.84 1.36 -3.09
C PHE A 103 -3.89 2.46 -3.31
N ALA A 104 -5.07 2.35 -2.71
CA ALA A 104 -6.09 3.40 -2.77
C ALA A 104 -5.54 4.73 -2.22
N LEU A 105 -4.86 4.70 -1.07
CA LEU A 105 -4.23 5.89 -0.48
C LEU A 105 -3.13 6.48 -1.37
N GLN A 106 -2.31 5.62 -2.00
CA GLN A 106 -1.29 6.06 -2.96
C GLN A 106 -1.89 6.72 -4.19
N ASP A 107 -2.97 6.15 -4.74
CA ASP A 107 -3.60 6.62 -5.97
C ASP A 107 -4.47 7.86 -5.75
N ILE A 108 -5.00 8.05 -4.53
CA ILE A 108 -5.59 9.33 -4.07
C ILE A 108 -4.50 10.41 -4.02
N GLY A 109 -3.29 10.08 -3.54
CA GLY A 109 -2.10 10.94 -3.63
C GLY A 109 -2.05 12.05 -2.57
N ASP A 110 -1.87 13.31 -3.00
CA ASP A 110 -1.61 14.45 -2.11
C ASP A 110 -2.56 14.58 -0.90
N PRO A 111 -3.89 14.35 -1.03
CA PRO A 111 -4.80 14.42 0.11
C PRO A 111 -4.52 13.38 1.21
N SER A 112 -3.86 12.27 0.87
CA SER A 112 -3.49 11.21 1.82
C SER A 112 -2.26 11.58 2.66
N ILE A 113 -1.40 12.50 2.19
CA ILE A 113 -0.05 12.71 2.76
C ILE A 113 -0.10 13.20 4.21
N ILE A 114 -0.85 14.27 4.48
CA ILE A 114 -0.89 14.87 5.83
C ILE A 114 -1.51 13.91 6.85
N PRO A 115 -2.69 13.31 6.59
CA PRO A 115 -3.25 12.30 7.50
C PRO A 115 -2.29 11.13 7.75
N LEU A 116 -1.63 10.61 6.70
CA LEU A 116 -0.66 9.52 6.85
C LEU A 116 0.54 9.91 7.72
N ILE A 117 1.09 11.11 7.56
CA ILE A 117 2.19 11.59 8.39
C ILE A 117 1.75 11.68 9.86
N GLU A 118 0.58 12.26 10.14
CA GLU A 118 0.04 12.39 11.50
C GLU A 118 -0.13 11.03 12.18
N ASP A 119 -0.77 10.08 11.50
CA ASP A 119 -0.98 8.72 12.01
C ASP A 119 0.33 7.94 12.21
N LEU A 120 1.30 8.12 11.32
CA LEU A 120 2.61 7.46 11.45
C LEU A 120 3.45 8.05 12.58
N GLU A 121 3.41 9.38 12.79
CA GLU A 121 4.08 10.00 13.93
C GLU A 121 3.49 9.52 15.26
N GLU A 122 2.15 9.44 15.36
CA GLU A 122 1.47 8.86 16.52
C GLU A 122 1.88 7.39 16.73
N ALA A 123 1.90 6.58 15.66
CA ALA A 123 2.29 5.17 15.73
C ALA A 123 3.74 5.02 16.23
N PHE A 124 4.66 5.86 15.75
CA PHE A 124 6.08 5.78 16.11
C PHE A 124 6.35 6.20 17.55
N ASP A 125 5.60 7.17 18.07
CA ASP A 125 5.68 7.54 19.48
C ASP A 125 5.17 6.40 20.39
N ASN A 126 4.23 5.60 19.89
CA ASN A 126 3.72 4.40 20.55
C ASN A 126 4.49 3.11 20.22
N LYS A 127 5.57 3.19 19.43
CA LYS A 127 6.36 2.02 18.96
C LYS A 127 5.52 0.97 18.23
N LYS A 128 4.51 1.42 17.50
CA LYS A 128 3.70 0.58 16.61
C LYS A 128 4.23 0.67 15.19
N TYR A 129 4.21 -0.46 14.51
CA TYR A 129 4.64 -0.57 13.13
C TYR A 129 3.51 -1.11 12.27
N ASN A 130 3.26 -0.43 11.15
CA ASN A 130 2.24 -0.78 10.19
C ASN A 130 2.84 -0.63 8.79
N SER A 131 3.24 -1.75 8.19
CA SER A 131 3.89 -1.78 6.88
C SER A 131 3.02 -1.16 5.79
N TYR A 132 1.70 -1.31 5.85
CA TYR A 132 0.78 -0.73 4.86
C TYR A 132 0.66 0.79 4.97
N LEU A 133 0.60 1.37 6.18
CA LEU A 133 0.62 2.83 6.33
C LEU A 133 1.97 3.41 5.89
N ILE A 134 3.07 2.73 6.21
CA ILE A 134 4.40 3.10 5.72
C ILE A 134 4.47 3.01 4.19
N GLY A 135 4.03 1.90 3.61
CA GLY A 135 3.97 1.70 2.17
C GLY A 135 3.05 2.71 1.48
N ALA A 136 1.92 3.07 2.10
CA ALA A 136 1.01 4.07 1.58
C ALA A 136 1.70 5.44 1.46
N LEU A 137 2.34 5.92 2.55
CA LEU A 137 3.01 7.22 2.52
C LEU A 137 4.24 7.21 1.60
N THR A 138 5.15 6.26 1.80
CA THR A 138 6.42 6.20 1.05
C THR A 138 6.22 5.86 -0.43
N GLY A 139 5.07 5.26 -0.75
CA GLY A 139 4.61 4.99 -2.10
C GLY A 139 4.15 6.23 -2.88
N ILE A 140 3.82 7.34 -2.21
CA ILE A 140 3.43 8.60 -2.85
C ILE A 140 4.71 9.38 -3.21
N ILE A 141 4.88 9.69 -4.49
CA ILE A 141 6.05 10.43 -4.97
C ILE A 141 5.85 11.91 -4.70
N GLY A 142 6.72 12.52 -3.89
CA GLY A 142 6.59 13.94 -3.55
C GLY A 142 7.60 14.40 -2.50
N PRO A 143 7.79 15.72 -2.34
CA PRO A 143 8.72 16.27 -1.36
C PRO A 143 8.33 15.90 0.08
N ALA A 144 7.06 15.97 0.46
CA ALA A 144 6.65 15.68 1.84
C ALA A 144 6.85 14.20 2.25
N PRO A 145 6.43 13.19 1.47
CA PRO A 145 6.78 11.80 1.73
C PRO A 145 8.29 11.56 1.77
N TYR A 146 9.04 12.14 0.82
CA TYR A 146 10.50 12.03 0.78
C TYR A 146 11.17 12.64 2.02
N ASP A 147 10.74 13.83 2.44
CA ASP A 147 11.28 14.53 3.61
C ASP A 147 10.97 13.75 4.90
N PHE A 148 9.79 13.13 4.99
CA PHE A 148 9.44 12.22 6.07
C PHE A 148 10.39 11.02 6.10
N MET A 149 10.62 10.36 4.95
CA MET A 149 11.57 9.24 4.85
C MET A 149 12.97 9.66 5.30
N VAL A 150 13.49 10.79 4.81
CA VAL A 150 14.79 11.33 5.21
C VAL A 150 14.85 11.63 6.71
N LYS A 151 13.79 12.22 7.29
CA LYS A 151 13.70 12.52 8.73
C LYS A 151 13.82 11.25 9.56
N ILE A 152 13.04 10.21 9.24
CA ILE A 152 13.04 8.94 9.97
C ILE A 152 14.39 8.22 9.81
N THR A 153 14.93 8.14 8.60
CA THR A 153 16.24 7.49 8.36
C THR A 153 17.37 8.18 9.12
N LYS A 154 17.36 9.52 9.20
CA LYS A 154 18.35 10.28 10.01
C LYS A 154 18.21 10.01 11.51
N ASP A 155 16.98 9.94 12.03
CA ASP A 155 16.77 9.60 13.45
C ASP A 155 17.17 8.15 13.73
N PHE A 156 16.89 7.22 12.82
CA PHE A 156 17.35 5.82 12.92
C PHE A 156 18.87 5.70 12.98
N ILE A 157 19.61 6.36 12.07
CA ILE A 157 21.08 6.38 12.10
C ILE A 157 21.60 6.93 13.43
N SER A 158 20.97 8.00 13.94
CA SER A 158 21.39 8.66 15.17
C SER A 158 21.04 7.86 16.43
N LYS A 159 19.92 7.13 16.41
CA LYS A 159 19.32 6.47 17.57
C LYS A 159 18.77 5.08 17.22
N PRO A 160 19.58 4.14 16.72
CA PRO A 160 19.07 2.83 16.27
C PRO A 160 18.39 2.04 17.40
N TRP A 161 18.78 2.27 18.66
CA TRP A 161 18.14 1.66 19.82
C TRP A 161 16.68 2.08 20.04
N ARG A 162 16.24 3.25 19.52
CA ARG A 162 14.84 3.71 19.60
C ARG A 162 13.92 2.78 18.82
N TYR A 163 14.43 2.20 17.73
CA TYR A 163 13.70 1.42 16.73
C TYR A 163 13.79 -0.09 16.94
N LYS A 164 14.67 -0.53 17.84
CA LYS A 164 14.94 -1.94 18.09
C LYS A 164 13.67 -2.71 18.47
N GLY A 165 13.37 -3.75 17.70
CA GLY A 165 12.35 -4.76 18.01
C GLY A 165 10.93 -4.39 17.61
N TRP A 166 10.72 -3.27 16.92
CA TRP A 166 9.40 -2.90 16.41
C TRP A 166 9.42 -2.25 15.02
N PHE A 167 10.55 -1.70 14.57
CA PHE A 167 10.62 -0.98 13.29
C PHE A 167 11.51 -1.68 12.27
N HIS A 168 11.06 -1.64 11.02
CA HIS A 168 11.68 -2.27 9.86
C HIS A 168 12.19 -1.17 8.91
N ILE A 169 13.51 -1.03 8.84
CA ILE A 169 14.17 0.04 8.04
C ILE A 169 14.20 -0.31 6.55
N GLU A 170 14.12 -1.60 6.23
CA GLU A 170 14.03 -2.16 4.87
C GLU A 170 12.84 -1.57 4.10
N ASP A 171 11.65 -1.53 4.72
CA ASP A 171 10.42 -0.99 4.14
C ASP A 171 10.53 0.52 3.83
N PHE A 172 11.37 1.24 4.60
CA PHE A 172 11.71 2.64 4.32
C PHE A 172 12.71 2.76 3.18
N THR A 173 13.80 2.01 3.26
CA THR A 173 14.95 2.17 2.38
C THR A 173 14.63 1.75 0.96
N TYR A 174 13.90 0.65 0.77
CA TYR A 174 13.45 0.18 -0.54
C TYR A 174 12.69 1.25 -1.33
N ASN A 175 11.78 1.98 -0.67
CA ASN A 175 10.95 2.97 -1.33
C ASN A 175 11.70 4.25 -1.78
N PHE A 176 12.96 4.46 -1.37
CA PHE A 176 13.76 5.56 -1.92
C PHE A 176 13.99 5.43 -3.42
N VAL A 177 14.04 4.19 -3.95
CA VAL A 177 14.12 3.95 -5.40
C VAL A 177 12.91 4.54 -6.12
N LYS A 178 11.71 4.36 -5.55
CA LYS A 178 10.45 4.88 -6.12
C LYS A 178 10.43 6.40 -6.18
N GLN A 179 11.10 7.08 -5.24
CA GLN A 179 11.23 8.54 -5.24
C GLN A 179 12.18 9.05 -6.34
N GLY A 180 13.08 8.19 -6.84
CA GLY A 180 13.99 8.50 -7.95
C GLY A 180 15.03 9.59 -7.63
N ARG A 181 15.34 9.82 -6.34
CA ARG A 181 16.22 10.92 -5.91
C ARG A 181 17.58 10.41 -5.48
N GLN A 182 18.60 10.71 -6.29
CA GLN A 182 19.98 10.28 -6.05
C GLN A 182 20.64 10.96 -4.84
N ASP A 183 20.10 12.10 -4.38
CA ASP A 183 20.57 12.78 -3.17
C ASP A 183 20.35 11.96 -1.88
N ALA A 184 19.53 10.90 -1.93
CA ALA A 184 19.39 9.92 -0.85
C ALA A 184 20.60 8.99 -0.69
N ILE A 185 21.42 8.79 -1.73
CA ILE A 185 22.51 7.79 -1.73
C ILE A 185 23.49 7.99 -0.55
N PRO A 186 23.99 9.20 -0.25
CA PRO A 186 24.87 9.40 0.90
C PRO A 186 24.21 9.09 2.24
N LEU A 187 22.90 9.27 2.36
CA LEU A 187 22.13 8.93 3.55
C LEU A 187 22.00 7.41 3.69
N LEU A 188 21.64 6.71 2.60
CA LEU A 188 21.52 5.25 2.58
C LEU A 188 22.86 4.55 2.87
N LYS A 189 23.98 5.10 2.38
CA LYS A 189 25.32 4.60 2.72
C LYS A 189 25.63 4.70 4.21
N GLN A 190 25.16 5.74 4.90
CA GLN A 190 25.31 5.85 6.36
C GLN A 190 24.49 4.79 7.11
N VAL A 191 23.35 4.35 6.55
CA VAL A 191 22.56 3.26 7.14
C VAL A 191 23.37 1.95 7.13
N LEU A 192 24.14 1.67 6.07
CA LEU A 192 25.02 0.48 5.98
C LEU A 192 26.10 0.44 7.07
N ASP A 193 26.51 1.61 7.60
CA ASP A 193 27.52 1.71 8.66
C ASP A 193 26.91 1.49 10.06
N VAL A 194 25.57 1.44 10.18
CA VAL A 194 24.89 1.17 11.45
C VAL A 194 25.04 -0.32 11.79
N LYS A 195 25.67 -0.62 12.93
CA LYS A 195 26.02 -1.99 13.37
C LYS A 195 24.88 -3.01 13.37
N VAL A 196 23.63 -2.57 13.51
CA VAL A 196 22.46 -3.47 13.55
C VAL A 196 22.08 -3.98 12.15
N ILE A 197 22.47 -3.27 11.10
CA ILE A 197 22.14 -3.60 9.71
C ILE A 197 23.06 -4.71 9.20
N THR A 198 22.48 -5.90 9.03
CA THR A 198 23.23 -7.10 8.66
C THR A 198 22.41 -8.01 7.75
N GLY A 199 23.01 -9.11 7.25
CA GLY A 199 22.27 -10.18 6.58
C GLY A 199 21.49 -9.73 5.35
N THR A 200 20.18 -10.00 5.35
CA THR A 200 19.27 -9.69 4.24
C THR A 200 19.00 -8.19 4.11
N GLU A 201 18.68 -7.50 5.22
CA GLU A 201 18.44 -6.05 5.26
C GLU A 201 19.60 -5.28 4.61
N LYS A 202 20.84 -5.66 4.93
CA LYS A 202 22.03 -5.04 4.35
C LYS A 202 22.09 -5.22 2.83
N ARG A 203 21.77 -6.41 2.32
CA ARG A 203 21.80 -6.72 0.88
C ARG A 203 20.72 -5.94 0.13
N GLU A 204 19.52 -5.86 0.68
CA GLU A 204 18.40 -5.10 0.10
C GLU A 204 18.71 -3.60 0.05
N LEU A 205 19.36 -3.07 1.09
CA LEU A 205 19.83 -1.69 1.10
C LEU A 205 20.95 -1.45 0.07
N GLU A 206 21.89 -2.38 -0.09
CA GLU A 206 22.90 -2.31 -1.16
C GLU A 206 22.25 -2.33 -2.54
N ASP A 207 21.22 -3.16 -2.76
CA ASP A 207 20.44 -3.19 -4.00
C ASP A 207 19.70 -1.87 -4.26
N THR A 208 19.08 -1.30 -3.23
CA THR A 208 18.45 0.02 -3.28
C THR A 208 19.44 1.10 -3.72
N ILE A 209 20.64 1.11 -3.13
CA ILE A 209 21.71 2.06 -3.49
C ILE A 209 22.13 1.86 -4.95
N ARG A 210 22.34 0.60 -5.39
CA ARG A 210 22.68 0.28 -6.78
C ARG A 210 21.60 0.77 -7.75
N ALA A 211 20.34 0.57 -7.41
CA ALA A 211 19.20 1.01 -8.20
C ALA A 211 19.13 2.53 -8.35
N LEU A 212 19.54 3.29 -7.33
CA LEU A 212 19.62 4.75 -7.41
C LEU A 212 20.86 5.25 -8.15
N GLU A 213 22.01 4.55 -8.02
CA GLU A 213 23.26 4.91 -8.69
C GLU A 213 23.16 4.75 -10.22
N ASP A 214 22.54 3.67 -10.69
CA ASP A 214 22.31 3.41 -12.12
C ASP A 214 20.94 2.76 -12.36
N PRO A 215 19.86 3.56 -12.40
CA PRO A 215 18.49 3.06 -12.57
C PRO A 215 18.30 2.27 -13.88
N VAL A 216 18.99 2.67 -14.95
CA VAL A 216 18.83 2.06 -16.28
C VAL A 216 19.42 0.66 -16.30
N SER A 217 20.65 0.50 -15.82
CA SER A 217 21.28 -0.82 -15.77
C SER A 217 20.58 -1.74 -14.77
N TYR A 218 20.09 -1.20 -13.66
CA TYR A 218 19.33 -1.96 -12.67
C TYR A 218 18.02 -2.52 -13.24
N GLU A 219 17.23 -1.67 -13.92
CA GLU A 219 15.98 -2.09 -14.56
C GLU A 219 16.22 -3.16 -15.63
N LYS A 220 17.24 -2.98 -16.47
CA LYS A 220 17.64 -3.97 -17.48
C LYS A 220 17.96 -5.32 -16.85
N LYS A 221 18.70 -5.33 -15.73
CA LYS A 221 19.05 -6.55 -15.01
C LYS A 221 17.83 -7.26 -14.43
N ILE A 222 16.85 -6.51 -13.93
CA ILE A 222 15.58 -7.08 -13.45
C ILE A 222 14.85 -7.76 -14.60
N GLN A 223 14.73 -7.10 -15.76
CA GLN A 223 14.06 -7.65 -16.93
C GLN A 223 14.75 -8.92 -17.46
N GLU A 224 16.09 -8.93 -17.50
CA GLU A 224 16.88 -10.11 -17.87
C GLU A 224 16.63 -11.27 -16.89
N THR A 225 16.67 -11.00 -15.58
CA THR A 225 16.42 -12.00 -14.54
C THR A 225 15.00 -12.56 -14.62
N ALA A 226 13.99 -11.71 -14.81
CA ALA A 226 12.59 -12.12 -14.95
C ALA A 226 12.38 -13.01 -16.18
N LYS A 227 13.05 -12.69 -17.29
CA LYS A 227 13.02 -13.50 -18.51
C LYS A 227 13.66 -14.87 -18.28
N GLU A 228 14.82 -14.93 -17.64
CA GLU A 228 15.50 -16.20 -17.31
C GLU A 228 14.64 -17.09 -16.40
N LEU A 229 13.99 -16.51 -15.39
CA LEU A 229 13.06 -17.22 -14.51
C LEU A 229 11.87 -17.77 -15.30
N SER A 230 11.24 -16.97 -16.17
CA SER A 230 10.14 -17.43 -17.02
C SER A 230 10.55 -18.58 -17.94
N GLU A 231 11.76 -18.50 -18.52
CA GLU A 231 12.32 -19.56 -19.36
C GLU A 231 12.65 -20.83 -18.56
N ALA A 232 13.09 -20.69 -17.30
CA ALA A 232 13.35 -21.82 -16.41
C ALA A 232 12.06 -22.53 -16.01
N THR A 233 11.00 -21.80 -15.63
CA THR A 233 9.69 -22.38 -15.27
C THR A 233 9.10 -23.17 -16.44
N ARG A 234 9.15 -22.61 -17.66
CA ARG A 234 8.68 -23.32 -18.88
C ARG A 234 9.44 -24.60 -19.20
N LYS A 235 10.67 -24.77 -18.72
CA LYS A 235 11.46 -26.00 -18.91
C LYS A 235 11.18 -27.07 -17.84
N VAL A 236 10.55 -26.70 -16.73
CA VAL A 236 10.17 -27.63 -15.66
C VAL A 236 8.77 -28.23 -15.93
N ASP A 237 7.94 -27.54 -16.70
CA ASP A 237 6.59 -27.99 -17.10
C ASP A 237 6.57 -28.84 -18.40
N LEU A 238 7.74 -29.22 -18.93
CA LEU A 238 7.94 -30.10 -20.10
C LEU A 238 8.63 -31.40 -19.71
#